data_AF-A0A7C0YEP2-F1
#
_entry.id   AF-A0A7C0YEP2-F1
#
_cell.length_a   1.000
_cell.length_b   1.000
_cell.length_c   1.000
_cell.angle_alpha   90.00
_cell.angle_beta   90.00
_cell.angle_gamma   90.00
#
_symmetry.space_group_name_H-M   'P 1'
#
loop_
_entity.id
_entity.type
_entity.pdbx_description
1 polymer ?
#
loop_
_entity_poly.entity_id
_entity_poly.type
_entity_poly.pdbx_seq_one_letter_code
_entity_poly.pdbx_strand_id
1 'polypeptide(L)'
;MEQFLDIEEDRELQELRARSKPLHELVVSENFTVVGVVSKSYRTQFTPKSEMVIGGRSPVYSGGYIYKLILNVIPDNKNIPVRTLNFEGISPVCAGDYISAKIPRYEERKIEPYGRPCCRSLTFYLDRDFRPEEDAIEISIFSEDRKRILRTDRSVDYEEIMEGEYEIPNRL
;
A
#
# COMPACT_ATOMS: atom_id res chain seq x y z
N MET A 1 -6.35 18.00 35.98
CA MET A 1 -6.64 16.72 35.31
C MET A 1 -6.46 16.85 33.80
N GLU A 2 -6.74 18.01 33.21
CA GLU A 2 -6.46 18.31 31.78
C GLU A 2 -4.96 18.43 31.43
N GLN A 3 -4.12 19.04 32.28
CA GLN A 3 -2.68 19.22 32.01
C GLN A 3 -1.85 17.93 31.91
N PHE A 4 -2.33 16.80 32.44
CA PHE A 4 -1.60 15.53 32.38
C PHE A 4 -1.85 14.78 31.07
N LEU A 5 -3.01 14.99 30.44
CA LEU A 5 -3.36 14.38 29.15
C LEU A 5 -2.52 14.99 28.01
N ASP A 6 -2.32 16.31 28.03
CA ASP A 6 -1.49 17.01 27.02
C ASP A 6 -0.03 16.52 26.99
N ILE A 7 0.56 16.16 28.14
CA ILE A 7 1.97 15.72 28.21
C ILE A 7 2.15 14.30 27.68
N GLU A 8 1.20 13.41 27.94
CA GLU A 8 1.25 12.03 27.43
C GLU A 8 1.02 11.99 25.91
N GLU A 9 0.07 12.78 25.41
CA GLU A 9 -0.17 12.93 23.96
C GLU A 9 1.04 13.54 23.23
N ASP A 10 1.66 14.58 23.79
CA ASP A 10 2.85 15.19 23.20
C ASP A 10 4.04 14.22 23.16
N ARG A 11 4.19 13.39 24.20
CA ARG A 11 5.23 12.37 24.24
C ARG A 11 4.98 11.28 23.20
N GLU A 12 3.75 10.79 23.08
CA GLU A 12 3.38 9.79 22.07
C GLU A 12 3.61 10.34 20.66
N LEU A 13 3.23 11.60 20.40
CA LEU A 13 3.47 12.26 19.12
C LEU A 13 4.96 12.41 18.80
N GLN A 14 5.80 12.74 19.78
CA GLN A 14 7.24 12.81 19.59
C GLN A 14 7.85 11.43 19.30
N GLU A 15 7.43 10.40 20.04
CA GLU A 15 7.88 9.01 19.82
C GLU A 15 7.48 8.50 18.43
N LEU A 16 6.26 8.81 17.96
CA LEU A 16 5.79 8.45 16.62
C LEU A 16 6.52 9.23 15.52
N ARG A 17 6.73 10.53 15.71
CA ARG A 17 7.53 11.35 14.78
C ARG A 17 8.95 10.83 14.63
N ALA A 18 9.59 10.43 15.74
CA ALA A 18 10.95 9.90 15.72
C ALA A 18 11.07 8.55 15.01
N ARG A 19 10.01 7.74 15.04
CA ARG A 19 9.98 6.41 14.40
C ARG A 19 9.43 6.42 12.98
N SER A 20 8.66 7.46 12.62
CA SER A 20 8.08 7.61 11.29
C SER A 20 9.17 7.80 10.25
N LYS A 21 8.99 7.14 9.10
CA LYS A 21 9.86 7.30 7.93
C LYS A 21 9.06 7.84 6.75
N PRO A 22 9.73 8.43 5.75
CA PRO A 22 9.06 8.76 4.51
C PRO A 22 8.64 7.50 3.75
N LEU A 23 7.50 7.55 3.06
CA LEU A 23 6.91 6.38 2.36
C LEU A 23 7.88 5.68 1.40
N HIS A 24 8.68 6.43 0.65
CA HIS A 24 9.62 5.84 -0.30
C HIS A 24 10.72 4.99 0.34
N GLU A 25 11.09 5.28 1.59
CA GLU A 25 12.04 4.44 2.35
C GLU A 25 11.40 3.15 2.86
N LEU A 26 10.07 3.10 2.90
CA LEU A 26 9.29 1.96 3.38
C LEU A 26 8.79 1.07 2.25
N VAL A 27 9.09 1.41 0.99
CA VAL A 27 8.84 0.54 -0.17
C VAL A 27 10.12 -0.21 -0.49
N VAL A 28 10.09 -1.53 -0.34
CA VAL A 28 11.24 -2.41 -0.54
C VAL A 28 11.07 -3.24 -1.80
N SER A 29 12.17 -3.45 -2.52
CA SER A 29 12.18 -4.28 -3.73
C SER A 29 12.77 -5.64 -3.39
N GLU A 30 12.02 -6.70 -3.68
CA GLU A 30 12.43 -8.07 -3.40
C GLU A 30 12.22 -8.96 -4.61
N ASN A 31 13.07 -9.98 -4.75
CA ASN A 31 13.07 -10.85 -5.90
C ASN A 31 12.47 -12.23 -5.59
N PHE A 32 11.72 -12.73 -6.56
CA PHE A 32 10.91 -13.92 -6.40
C PHE A 32 10.92 -14.77 -7.68
N THR A 33 10.83 -16.09 -7.50
CA THR A 33 10.44 -17.02 -8.55
C THR A 33 8.95 -17.34 -8.41
N VAL A 34 8.19 -17.14 -9.47
CA VAL A 34 6.75 -17.41 -9.49
C VAL A 34 6.50 -18.91 -9.68
N VAL A 35 5.70 -19.50 -8.81
CA VAL A 35 5.34 -20.92 -8.85
C VAL A 35 3.94 -21.12 -9.42
N GLY A 36 3.03 -20.17 -9.17
CA GLY A 36 1.66 -20.25 -9.64
C GLY A 36 1.01 -18.87 -9.72
N VAL A 37 0.03 -18.75 -10.61
CA VAL A 37 -0.67 -17.50 -10.89
C VAL A 37 -2.16 -17.77 -10.85
N VAL A 38 -2.89 -17.02 -10.04
CA VAL A 38 -4.35 -17.02 -9.99
C VAL A 38 -4.84 -15.62 -10.30
N SER A 39 -5.64 -15.48 -11.35
CA SER A 39 -6.27 -14.20 -11.71
C SER A 39 -7.72 -14.18 -11.23
N LYS A 40 -8.10 -13.11 -10.55
CA LYS A 40 -9.47 -12.83 -10.13
C LYS A 40 -9.93 -11.53 -10.77
N SER A 41 -11.15 -11.53 -11.32
CA SER A 41 -11.81 -10.32 -11.82
C SER A 41 -13.07 -10.05 -11.02
N TYR A 42 -13.27 -8.78 -10.66
CA TYR A 42 -14.42 -8.32 -9.88
C TYR A 42 -15.13 -7.23 -10.65
N ARG A 43 -16.45 -7.34 -10.78
CA ARG A 43 -17.27 -6.29 -11.40
C ARG A 43 -17.46 -5.15 -10.41
N THR A 44 -17.15 -3.93 -10.80
CA THR A 44 -17.37 -2.74 -9.97
C THR A 44 -18.77 -2.21 -10.15
N GLN A 45 -19.24 -1.49 -9.15
CA GLN A 45 -20.51 -0.78 -9.16
C GLN A 45 -20.32 0.59 -8.52
N PHE A 46 -21.07 1.57 -9.00
CA PHE A 46 -21.00 2.93 -8.44
C PHE A 46 -22.37 3.59 -8.44
N THR A 47 -22.53 4.54 -7.51
CA THR A 47 -23.66 5.45 -7.43
C THR A 47 -23.13 6.87 -7.57
N PRO A 48 -23.48 7.61 -8.63
CA PRO A 48 -23.10 9.01 -8.75
C PRO A 48 -23.56 9.82 -7.53
N LYS A 49 -22.68 10.67 -6.99
CA LYS A 49 -23.02 11.51 -5.84
C LYS A 49 -24.22 12.42 -6.12
N SER A 50 -24.37 12.86 -7.38
CA SER A 50 -25.52 13.67 -7.85
C SER A 50 -26.86 12.93 -7.82
N GLU A 51 -26.85 11.59 -7.75
CA GLU A 51 -28.04 10.74 -7.77
C GLU A 51 -28.28 10.04 -6.43
N MET A 52 -27.47 10.36 -5.42
CA MET A 52 -27.59 9.76 -4.10
C MET A 52 -28.82 10.31 -3.39
N VAL A 53 -29.75 9.43 -3.00
CA VAL A 53 -30.99 9.79 -2.32
C VAL A 53 -30.89 9.47 -0.83
N ILE A 54 -31.05 10.48 0.04
CA ILE A 54 -31.06 10.27 1.50
C ILE A 54 -32.43 9.73 1.92
N GLY A 55 -32.45 8.60 2.61
CA GLY A 55 -33.69 7.96 3.09
C GLY A 55 -34.44 7.12 2.03
N GLY A 56 -33.86 6.96 0.84
CA GLY A 56 -34.41 6.15 -0.26
C GLY A 56 -33.38 5.18 -0.85
N ARG A 57 -33.73 4.51 -1.95
CA ARG A 57 -32.79 3.69 -2.72
C ARG A 57 -32.13 4.55 -3.81
N SER A 58 -30.81 4.68 -3.75
CA SER A 58 -30.01 5.28 -4.81
C SER A 58 -29.82 4.31 -5.98
N PRO A 59 -29.77 4.79 -7.23
CA PRO A 59 -29.45 3.95 -8.38
C PRO A 59 -28.01 3.44 -8.29
N VAL A 60 -27.81 2.20 -8.71
CA VAL A 60 -26.49 1.55 -8.76
C VAL A 60 -26.20 1.18 -10.21
N TYR A 61 -25.13 1.73 -10.75
CA TYR A 61 -24.71 1.48 -12.12
C TYR A 61 -23.61 0.45 -12.15
N SER A 62 -23.60 -0.32 -13.24
CA SER A 62 -22.50 -1.22 -13.54
C SER A 62 -21.27 -0.39 -13.89
N GLY A 63 -20.18 -0.59 -13.14
CA GLY A 63 -18.87 -0.09 -13.52
C GLY A 63 -18.14 -1.07 -14.44
N GLY A 64 -16.81 -0.95 -14.45
CA GLY A 64 -15.90 -1.86 -15.15
C GLY A 64 -15.54 -3.11 -14.34
N TYR A 65 -14.34 -3.63 -14.59
CA TYR A 65 -13.76 -4.75 -13.85
C TYR A 65 -12.45 -4.33 -13.19
N ILE A 66 -12.25 -4.75 -11.94
CA ILE A 66 -10.95 -4.70 -11.27
C ILE A 66 -10.32 -6.09 -11.38
N TYR A 67 -9.04 -6.13 -11.69
CA TYR A 67 -8.26 -7.36 -11.79
C TYR A 67 -7.31 -7.46 -10.61
N LYS A 68 -7.26 -8.62 -9.98
CA LYS A 68 -6.32 -8.95 -8.91
C LYS A 68 -5.58 -10.22 -9.29
N LEU A 69 -4.26 -10.13 -9.41
CA LEU A 69 -3.37 -11.26 -9.55
C LEU A 69 -2.92 -11.71 -8.17
N ILE A 70 -2.99 -13.02 -7.93
CA ILE A 70 -2.47 -13.67 -6.73
C ILE A 70 -1.36 -14.61 -7.21
N LEU A 71 -0.13 -14.28 -6.86
CA LEU A 71 1.07 -14.98 -7.26
C LEU A 71 1.57 -15.81 -6.09
N ASN A 72 1.67 -17.12 -6.28
CA ASN A 72 2.40 -17.99 -5.37
C ASN A 72 3.88 -17.91 -5.72
N VAL A 73 4.72 -17.53 -4.76
CA VAL A 73 6.12 -17.18 -5.01
C VAL A 73 7.09 -17.85 -4.03
N ILE A 74 8.34 -17.99 -4.49
CA ILE A 74 9.47 -18.39 -3.67
C ILE A 74 10.45 -17.19 -3.65
N PRO A 75 10.72 -16.59 -2.48
CA PRO A 75 11.71 -15.52 -2.38
C PRO A 75 13.12 -16.08 -2.56
N ASP A 76 13.97 -15.31 -3.21
CA ASP A 76 15.40 -15.62 -3.31
C ASP A 76 16.06 -15.54 -1.92
N ASN A 77 15.67 -14.55 -1.13
CA ASN A 77 16.12 -14.39 0.25
C ASN A 77 15.27 -15.26 1.18
N LYS A 78 15.89 -16.31 1.72
CA LYS A 78 15.24 -17.28 2.61
C LYS A 78 14.72 -16.67 3.92
N ASN A 79 15.21 -15.51 4.32
CA ASN A 79 14.75 -14.81 5.53
C ASN A 79 13.39 -14.13 5.32
N ILE A 80 12.90 -14.03 4.08
CA ILE A 80 11.63 -13.40 3.76
C ILE A 80 10.50 -14.44 3.83
N PRO A 81 9.47 -14.22 4.67
CA PRO A 81 8.38 -15.17 4.85
C PRO A 81 7.34 -15.12 3.72
N VAL A 82 7.41 -14.14 2.82
CA VAL A 82 6.43 -13.93 1.74
C VAL A 82 6.34 -15.16 0.85
N ARG A 83 5.14 -15.70 0.69
CA ARG A 83 4.80 -16.83 -0.18
C ARG A 83 3.68 -16.48 -1.16
N THR A 84 2.90 -15.46 -0.85
CA THR A 84 1.83 -14.97 -1.71
C THR A 84 2.03 -13.48 -1.96
N LEU A 85 2.06 -13.08 -3.23
CA LEU A 85 2.02 -11.69 -3.64
C LEU A 85 0.69 -11.38 -4.31
N ASN A 86 -0.02 -10.41 -3.76
CA ASN A 86 -1.22 -9.84 -4.33
C ASN A 86 -0.85 -8.63 -5.19
N PHE A 87 -1.33 -8.55 -6.41
CA PHE A 87 -1.09 -7.41 -7.30
C PHE A 87 -2.40 -6.95 -7.92
N GLU A 88 -2.78 -5.71 -7.65
CA GLU A 88 -4.00 -5.10 -8.20
C GLU A 88 -3.73 -4.53 -9.58
N GLY A 89 -3.88 -5.36 -10.60
CA GLY A 89 -3.61 -4.94 -11.96
C GLY A 89 -3.55 -6.12 -12.91
N ILE A 90 -3.10 -5.84 -14.13
CA ILE A 90 -2.89 -6.84 -15.17
C ILE A 90 -1.41 -6.90 -15.47
N SER A 91 -0.83 -8.09 -15.37
CA SER A 91 0.56 -8.36 -15.73
C SER A 91 0.63 -9.74 -16.38
N PRO A 92 1.44 -9.93 -17.46
CA PRO A 92 1.52 -11.19 -18.19
C PRO A 92 2.43 -12.23 -17.50
N VAL A 93 2.50 -12.19 -16.16
CA VAL A 93 3.34 -13.10 -15.37
C VAL A 93 2.84 -14.54 -15.50
N CYS A 94 3.77 -15.45 -15.73
CA CYS A 94 3.56 -16.88 -15.80
C CYS A 94 4.28 -17.62 -14.65
N ALA A 95 3.84 -18.86 -14.39
CA ALA A 95 4.61 -19.74 -13.52
C ALA A 95 5.98 -20.05 -14.15
N GLY A 96 7.04 -19.96 -13.34
CA GLY A 96 8.44 -20.07 -13.77
C GLY A 96 9.14 -18.72 -13.94
N ASP A 97 8.38 -17.61 -14.05
CA ASP A 97 8.96 -16.29 -14.24
C ASP A 97 9.78 -15.84 -13.02
N TYR A 98 10.85 -15.12 -13.30
CA TYR A 98 11.63 -14.42 -12.29
C TYR A 98 11.18 -12.95 -12.26
N ILE A 99 10.74 -12.49 -11.08
CA ILE A 99 10.21 -11.14 -10.91
C ILE A 99 10.91 -10.39 -9.77
N SER A 100 10.92 -9.07 -9.86
CA SER A 100 11.17 -8.18 -8.72
C SER A 100 9.89 -7.43 -8.40
N ALA A 101 9.45 -7.50 -7.15
CA ALA A 101 8.24 -6.85 -6.68
C ALA A 101 8.60 -5.73 -5.70
N LYS A 102 7.97 -4.56 -5.87
CA LYS A 102 7.99 -3.50 -4.87
C LYS A 102 6.85 -3.71 -3.89
N ILE A 103 7.18 -3.83 -2.62
CA ILE A 103 6.25 -4.15 -1.53
C ILE A 103 6.29 -3.00 -0.51
N PRO A 104 5.15 -2.38 -0.20
CA PRO A 104 5.05 -1.41 0.87
C PRO A 104 5.12 -2.12 2.22
N ARG A 105 6.22 -1.87 2.93
CA ARG A 105 6.52 -2.46 4.23
C ARG A 105 6.32 -1.45 5.34
N TYR A 106 5.09 -0.95 5.47
CA TYR A 106 4.71 -0.03 6.53
C TYR A 106 3.36 -0.34 7.16
N GLU A 107 3.13 0.24 8.34
CA GLU A 107 1.82 0.40 8.97
C GLU A 107 1.50 1.89 9.09
N GLU A 108 0.25 2.24 8.79
CA GLU A 108 -0.27 3.59 9.01
C GLU A 108 -0.79 3.75 10.42
N ARG A 109 -0.35 4.80 11.11
CA ARG A 109 -1.01 5.29 12.33
C ARG A 109 -1.53 6.69 12.13
N LYS A 110 -2.84 6.85 12.31
CA LYS A 110 -3.52 8.14 12.27
C LYS A 110 -3.82 8.59 13.68
N ILE A 111 -3.39 9.79 14.02
CA ILE A 111 -3.77 10.46 15.27
C ILE A 111 -4.66 11.63 14.92
N GLU A 112 -5.87 11.58 15.47
CA GLU A 112 -6.75 12.72 15.54
C GLU A 112 -6.44 13.47 16.83
N PRO A 113 -5.87 14.68 16.77
CA PRO A 113 -5.60 15.45 17.99
C PRO A 113 -6.93 15.79 18.68
N TYR A 114 -7.13 15.29 19.90
CA TYR A 114 -8.33 15.54 20.67
C TYR A 114 -8.52 17.05 20.91
N GLY A 115 -9.75 17.54 20.76
CA GLY A 115 -10.13 18.91 21.14
C GLY A 115 -9.74 20.03 20.18
N ARG A 116 -9.12 19.76 19.02
CA ARG A 116 -8.84 20.79 18.00
C ARG A 116 -9.53 20.48 16.66
N PRO A 117 -10.79 20.93 16.47
CA PRO A 117 -11.55 20.69 15.23
C PRO A 117 -10.92 21.27 13.96
N CYS A 118 -9.86 22.09 14.09
CA CYS A 118 -9.13 22.72 12.99
C CYS A 118 -7.83 21.98 12.61
N CYS A 119 -7.41 20.97 13.37
CA CYS A 119 -6.14 20.29 13.13
C CYS A 119 -6.34 19.09 12.21
N ARG A 120 -5.61 19.07 11.09
CA ARG A 120 -5.58 17.90 10.18
C ARG A 120 -5.09 16.68 10.95
N SER A 121 -5.71 15.51 10.70
CA SER A 121 -5.25 14.23 11.21
C SER A 121 -3.79 14.01 10.81
N LEU A 122 -2.93 13.68 11.78
CA LEU A 122 -1.53 13.37 11.50
C LEU A 122 -1.42 11.89 11.12
N THR A 123 -0.77 11.59 9.99
CA THR A 123 -0.50 10.22 9.55
C THR A 123 0.98 9.93 9.70
N PHE A 124 1.29 8.82 10.36
CA PHE A 124 2.65 8.32 10.55
C PHE A 124 2.79 6.97 9.85
N TYR A 125 3.92 6.77 9.18
CA TYR A 125 4.24 5.51 8.51
C TYR A 125 5.39 4.84 9.24
N LEU A 126 5.11 3.68 9.81
CA LEU A 126 6.05 2.94 10.64
C LEU A 126 6.52 1.69 9.90
N ASP A 127 7.82 1.44 9.94
CA ASP A 127 8.41 0.22 9.40
C ASP A 127 7.85 -1.02 10.11
N ARG A 128 7.66 -2.10 9.36
CA ARG A 128 7.13 -3.37 9.87
C ARG A 128 7.87 -4.56 9.29
N ASP A 129 7.64 -5.74 9.85
CA ASP A 129 8.14 -6.98 9.24
C ASP A 129 7.25 -7.45 8.09
N PHE A 130 7.84 -8.27 7.23
CA PHE A 130 7.12 -8.95 6.16
C PHE A 130 6.15 -10.01 6.72
N ARG A 131 5.01 -10.11 6.09
CA ARG A 131 3.98 -11.13 6.32
C ARG A 131 4.09 -12.23 5.24
N PRO A 132 3.51 -13.42 5.48
CA PRO A 132 3.48 -14.47 4.45
C PRO A 132 2.71 -14.07 3.18
N GLU A 133 1.75 -13.16 3.32
CA GLU A 133 0.97 -12.59 2.22
C GLU A 133 1.21 -11.09 2.20
N GLU A 134 1.61 -10.57 1.04
CA GLU A 134 1.94 -9.15 0.85
C GLU A 134 1.28 -8.62 -0.42
N ASP A 135 1.00 -7.32 -0.42
CA ASP A 135 0.56 -6.61 -1.61
C ASP A 135 1.78 -6.01 -2.32
N ALA A 136 1.89 -6.23 -3.63
CA ALA A 136 2.89 -5.63 -4.49
C ALA A 136 2.28 -4.45 -5.24
N ILE A 137 3.03 -3.35 -5.28
CA ILE A 137 2.63 -2.12 -5.97
C ILE A 137 3.24 -1.97 -7.36
N GLU A 138 4.33 -2.69 -7.62
CA GLU A 138 4.97 -2.80 -8.93
C GLU A 138 5.60 -4.18 -9.06
N ILE A 139 5.50 -4.75 -10.26
CA ILE A 139 6.14 -6.02 -10.63
C ILE A 139 6.98 -5.77 -11.87
N SER A 140 8.25 -6.16 -11.80
CA SER A 140 9.17 -6.18 -12.94
C SER A 140 9.50 -7.62 -13.30
N ILE A 141 9.22 -8.01 -14.54
CA ILE A 141 9.51 -9.34 -15.09
C ILE A 141 10.88 -9.31 -15.72
N PHE A 142 11.72 -10.31 -15.40
CA PHE A 142 13.06 -10.43 -15.95
C PHE A 142 13.12 -11.44 -17.08
N SER A 143 14.15 -11.30 -17.92
CA SER A 143 14.53 -12.30 -18.90
C SER A 143 15.00 -13.59 -18.22
N GLU A 144 15.06 -14.68 -18.99
CA GLU A 144 15.50 -16.00 -18.50
C GLU A 144 16.93 -15.96 -17.92
N ASP A 145 17.80 -15.10 -18.46
CA ASP A 145 19.16 -14.87 -17.94
C ASP A 145 19.19 -13.97 -16.68
N ARG A 146 18.03 -13.48 -16.22
CA ARG A 146 17.78 -12.63 -15.04
C ARG A 146 18.52 -11.30 -15.04
N LYS A 147 19.06 -10.87 -16.18
CA LYS A 147 19.89 -9.64 -16.27
C LYS A 147 19.13 -8.45 -16.79
N ARG A 148 18.06 -8.67 -17.55
CA ARG A 148 17.30 -7.61 -18.21
C ARG A 148 15.86 -7.62 -17.76
N ILE A 149 15.32 -6.44 -17.47
CA ILE A 149 13.89 -6.26 -17.25
C ILE A 149 13.20 -6.28 -18.62
N LEU A 150 12.27 -7.22 -18.79
CA LEU A 150 11.43 -7.33 -19.98
C LEU A 150 10.26 -6.36 -19.94
N ARG A 151 9.67 -6.21 -18.75
CA ARG A 151 8.45 -5.43 -18.54
C ARG A 151 8.30 -5.05 -17.08
N THR A 152 7.69 -3.89 -16.83
CA THR A 152 7.30 -3.45 -15.50
C THR A 152 5.83 -3.03 -15.54
N ASP A 153 5.04 -3.54 -14.61
CA ASP A 153 3.63 -3.23 -14.44
C ASP A 153 3.41 -2.63 -13.04
N ARG A 154 2.55 -1.62 -12.93
CA ARG A 154 2.26 -0.89 -11.68
C ARG A 154 0.78 -1.01 -11.33
N SER A 155 0.47 -1.20 -10.05
CA SER A 155 -0.91 -1.22 -9.54
C SER A 155 -1.40 0.16 -9.08
N VAL A 156 -0.46 1.07 -8.84
CA VAL A 156 -0.68 2.40 -8.27
C VAL A 156 0.15 3.43 -9.02
N ASP A 157 -0.33 4.67 -9.03
CA ASP A 157 0.48 5.80 -9.46
C ASP A 157 1.43 6.19 -8.31
N TYR A 158 2.73 6.12 -8.58
CA TYR A 158 3.74 6.44 -7.56
C TYR A 158 3.78 7.92 -7.25
N GLU A 159 3.39 8.79 -8.18
CA GLU A 159 3.37 10.24 -7.94
C GLU A 159 2.36 10.58 -6.85
N GLU A 160 1.19 9.92 -6.86
CA GLU A 160 0.13 10.10 -5.85
C GLU A 160 0.54 9.59 -4.45
N ILE A 161 1.38 8.54 -4.38
CA ILE A 161 1.89 7.99 -3.11
C ILE A 161 3.03 8.86 -2.54
N MET A 162 3.83 9.48 -3.42
CA MET A 162 4.95 10.33 -3.04
C MET A 162 4.52 11.75 -2.63
N GLU A 163 3.41 12.23 -3.21
CA GLU A 163 2.82 13.55 -2.95
C GLU A 163 1.85 13.56 -1.76
N GLY A 164 1.72 12.46 -1.00
CA GLY A 164 1.05 12.47 0.29
C GLY A 164 1.68 13.52 1.21
N GLU A 165 1.10 14.72 1.23
CA GLU A 165 1.68 15.96 1.71
C GLU A 165 2.19 15.81 3.17
N TYR A 166 3.52 15.86 3.33
CA TYR A 166 4.16 16.13 4.60
C TYR A 166 4.13 17.64 4.86
N GLU A 167 3.09 18.14 5.51
CA GLU A 167 3.28 19.30 6.39
C GLU A 167 3.80 18.76 7.72
N ILE A 168 5.13 18.62 7.84
CA ILE A 168 5.75 18.67 9.17
C ILE A 168 5.56 20.13 9.60
N PRO A 169 4.70 20.45 10.58
CA PRO A 169 4.57 21.84 11.01
C PRO A 169 5.94 22.26 11.54
N ASN A 170 6.51 23.26 10.87
CA ASN A 170 7.81 23.84 11.19
C ASN A 170 7.89 24.16 12.69
N ARG A 171 9.08 23.91 13.24
CA ARG A 171 9.53 24.34 14.56
C ARG A 171 9.02 25.75 14.87
N LEU A 172 8.30 25.90 15.98
CA LEU A 172 8.22 27.13 16.77
C LEU A 172 9.16 26.98 17.97
#